data_AF-A0A5S6QJS4-F1
#
_entry.id   AF-A0A5S6QJS4-F1
#
_cell.length_a   1.000
_cell.length_b   1.000
_cell.length_c   1.000
_cell.angle_alpha   90.00
_cell.angle_beta   90.00
_cell.angle_gamma   90.00
#
_symmetry.space_group_name_H-M   'P 1'
#
loop_
_entity.id
_entity.type
_entity.pdbx_description
1 polymer ?
#
loop_
_entity_poly.entity_id
_entity_poly.type
_entity_poly.pdbx_seq_one_letter_code
_entity_poly.pdbx_strand_id
1 'polypeptide(L)'
;MNGHLIVDTAFRSTSELQMSGCHCGEAVHDHELHEEEEQEEEKDVANLFSLYKYIDFDSFTCLNEQVDGSGKKVFRAWDKRMDRSQFVESDADEELLFNVPFSGVVKLKRMVLIGGCTERRPTYARLFKNRPNMSFDETGGSPLQEFELKLDTDGQVPYPLRVARFSDVNHLSIHLPRNAGSETTIVYYIGLDGYYVGPQRGGTPVVVDAVYEARPMPEDHKIDNLEHQNQLIM
;
A
#
# COMPACT_ATOMS: atom_id res chain seq x y z
N MET A 1 -25.48 15.92 -70.14
CA MET A 1 -24.11 15.66 -69.64
C MET A 1 -24.03 16.31 -68.26
N ASN A 2 -24.56 15.63 -67.24
CA ASN A 2 -23.89 14.65 -66.36
C ASN A 2 -22.95 15.40 -65.40
N GLY A 3 -23.36 15.63 -64.15
CA GLY A 3 -23.19 14.73 -62.99
C GLY A 3 -22.40 15.53 -61.94
N HIS A 4 -22.44 15.31 -60.62
CA HIS A 4 -22.83 14.19 -59.79
C HIS A 4 -22.89 14.73 -58.34
N LEU A 5 -23.86 14.26 -57.56
CA LEU A 5 -24.16 14.68 -56.19
C LEU A 5 -23.35 13.86 -55.17
N ILE A 6 -22.80 14.58 -54.18
CA ILE A 6 -22.70 14.33 -52.73
C ILE A 6 -22.78 12.87 -52.25
N VAL A 7 -21.74 12.46 -51.51
CA VAL A 7 -21.64 11.23 -50.71
C VAL A 7 -22.15 11.48 -49.27
N ASP A 8 -23.11 10.66 -48.83
CA ASP A 8 -23.53 10.51 -47.43
C ASP A 8 -23.46 9.02 -47.05
N THR A 9 -22.73 8.71 -45.98
CA THR A 9 -22.65 7.38 -45.33
C THR A 9 -22.30 7.61 -43.86
N ALA A 10 -22.85 6.98 -42.83
CA ALA A 10 -24.10 6.30 -42.57
C ALA A 10 -24.14 6.17 -41.02
N PHE A 11 -25.32 6.35 -40.42
CA PHE A 11 -25.57 6.30 -38.98
C PHE A 11 -26.51 5.11 -38.68
N ARG A 12 -26.30 4.49 -37.51
CA ARG A 12 -27.16 3.55 -36.76
C ARG A 12 -27.05 2.05 -37.02
N SER A 13 -26.62 1.38 -35.97
CA SER A 13 -26.99 0.01 -35.60
C SER A 13 -28.38 0.03 -34.95
N THR A 14 -29.28 -0.85 -35.39
CA THR A 14 -30.51 -1.24 -34.69
C THR A 14 -30.65 -2.76 -34.77
N SER A 15 -30.91 -3.32 -33.59
CA SER A 15 -31.27 -4.69 -33.22
C SER A 15 -32.55 -5.22 -33.88
N GLU A 16 -32.65 -6.54 -34.06
CA GLU A 16 -33.91 -7.29 -33.87
C GLU A 16 -33.67 -8.81 -33.70
N LEU A 17 -34.40 -9.39 -32.74
CA LEU A 17 -34.51 -10.81 -32.37
C LEU A 17 -35.43 -11.58 -33.36
N GLN A 18 -35.42 -12.94 -33.38
CA GLN A 18 -36.48 -13.79 -32.76
C GLN A 18 -36.45 -15.31 -33.16
N MET A 19 -36.34 -16.18 -32.12
CA MET A 19 -36.96 -17.48 -31.75
C MET A 19 -37.00 -18.79 -32.59
N SER A 20 -36.74 -19.92 -31.90
CA SER A 20 -37.67 -21.08 -31.64
C SER A 20 -36.96 -22.19 -30.82
N GLY A 21 -37.33 -22.52 -29.56
CA GLY A 21 -38.25 -23.61 -29.08
C GLY A 21 -37.55 -24.99 -28.97
N CYS A 22 -37.58 -25.86 -27.94
CA CYS A 22 -38.49 -26.13 -26.80
C CYS A 22 -37.93 -27.25 -25.84
N HIS A 23 -38.38 -27.26 -24.55
CA HIS A 23 -38.45 -28.37 -23.54
C HIS A 23 -37.14 -28.95 -22.91
N CYS A 24 -36.97 -29.32 -21.61
CA CYS A 24 -37.73 -29.28 -20.34
C CYS A 24 -36.81 -29.81 -19.20
N GLY A 25 -36.91 -29.32 -17.95
CA GLY A 25 -36.34 -29.98 -16.75
C GLY A 25 -35.83 -29.04 -15.65
N GLU A 26 -36.35 -29.20 -14.43
CA GLU A 26 -35.99 -28.49 -13.18
C GLU A 26 -34.51 -28.61 -12.77
N ALA A 27 -33.93 -27.49 -12.33
CA ALA A 27 -33.08 -27.40 -11.13
C ALA A 27 -32.91 -25.92 -10.76
N VAL A 28 -33.51 -25.50 -9.65
CA VAL A 28 -33.21 -24.23 -9.00
C VAL A 28 -31.94 -24.47 -8.18
N HIS A 29 -30.81 -23.97 -8.65
CA HIS A 29 -29.63 -23.75 -7.83
C HIS A 29 -29.18 -22.31 -8.07
N ASP A 30 -29.71 -21.44 -7.22
CA ASP A 30 -29.13 -20.14 -6.95
C ASP A 30 -27.78 -20.41 -6.26
N HIS A 31 -26.69 -20.01 -6.90
CA HIS A 31 -25.36 -20.05 -6.29
C HIS A 31 -24.71 -18.70 -6.56
N GLU A 32 -25.00 -17.76 -5.66
CA GLU A 32 -24.14 -16.63 -5.35
C GLU A 32 -22.74 -17.16 -5.03
N LEU A 33 -21.79 -16.97 -5.95
CA LEU A 33 -20.36 -17.09 -5.66
C LEU A 33 -19.61 -16.18 -6.63
N HIS A 34 -19.18 -15.01 -6.16
CA HIS A 34 -18.00 -14.29 -6.64
C HIS A 34 -17.70 -13.07 -5.74
N GLU A 35 -17.40 -13.28 -4.46
CA GLU A 35 -16.88 -12.22 -3.57
C GLU A 35 -15.68 -12.65 -2.72
N GLU A 36 -15.21 -13.90 -2.82
CA GLU A 36 -14.17 -14.42 -1.91
C GLU A 36 -12.73 -14.17 -2.39
N GLU A 37 -12.47 -14.17 -3.71
CA GLU A 37 -11.11 -13.99 -4.26
C GLU A 37 -10.59 -12.54 -4.11
N GLU A 38 -11.43 -11.53 -4.33
CA GLU A 38 -11.04 -10.12 -4.17
C GLU A 38 -10.72 -9.79 -2.70
N GLN A 39 -11.42 -10.41 -1.75
CA GLN A 39 -11.22 -10.16 -0.33
C GLN A 39 -9.90 -10.71 0.21
N GLU A 40 -9.38 -11.81 -0.34
CA GLU A 40 -8.08 -12.37 0.08
C GLU A 40 -6.91 -11.54 -0.46
N GLU A 41 -6.95 -11.13 -1.73
CA GLU A 41 -5.91 -10.27 -2.32
C GLU A 41 -5.86 -8.90 -1.62
N GLU A 42 -7.01 -8.29 -1.31
CA GLU A 42 -7.04 -7.03 -0.57
C GLU A 42 -6.54 -7.15 0.87
N LYS A 43 -6.80 -8.28 1.56
CA LYS A 43 -6.28 -8.54 2.92
C LYS A 43 -4.76 -8.67 2.93
N ASP A 44 -4.19 -9.34 1.92
CA ASP A 44 -2.74 -9.45 1.79
C ASP A 44 -2.11 -8.07 1.55
N VAL A 45 -2.72 -7.23 0.72
CA VAL A 45 -2.25 -5.85 0.50
C VAL A 45 -2.42 -4.98 1.75
N ALA A 46 -3.53 -5.11 2.48
CA ALA A 46 -3.75 -4.39 3.72
C ALA A 46 -2.70 -4.73 4.79
N ASN A 47 -2.27 -5.98 4.84
CA ASN A 47 -1.19 -6.44 5.73
C ASN A 47 0.17 -5.85 5.37
N LEU A 48 0.43 -5.55 4.09
CA LEU A 48 1.68 -4.91 3.65
C LEU A 48 1.85 -3.52 4.29
N PHE A 49 0.80 -2.69 4.30
CA PHE A 49 0.86 -1.32 4.82
C PHE A 49 0.60 -1.21 6.33
N SER A 50 1.16 -2.13 7.11
CA SER A 50 0.93 -2.22 8.55
C SER A 50 1.88 -1.40 9.43
N LEU A 51 2.89 -0.75 8.84
CA LEU A 51 3.94 -0.05 9.60
C LEU A 51 3.45 1.16 10.40
N TYR A 52 2.28 1.71 10.06
CA TYR A 52 1.67 2.80 10.83
C TYR A 52 1.47 2.45 12.32
N LYS A 53 1.33 1.15 12.64
CA LYS A 53 1.18 0.64 14.01
C LYS A 53 2.42 0.85 14.88
N TYR A 54 3.60 0.99 14.26
CA TYR A 54 4.88 1.13 14.95
C TYR A 54 5.37 2.58 14.97
N ILE A 55 4.61 3.53 14.42
CA ILE A 55 4.92 4.95 14.47
C ILE A 55 4.68 5.45 15.90
N ASP A 56 5.64 6.19 16.43
CA ASP A 56 5.48 6.91 17.69
C ASP A 56 4.77 8.25 17.43
N PHE A 57 3.45 8.27 17.61
CA PHE A 57 2.64 9.47 17.40
C PHE A 57 2.86 10.56 18.45
N ASP A 58 3.46 10.26 19.60
CA ASP A 58 3.75 11.25 20.64
C ASP A 58 4.92 12.14 20.20
N SER A 59 5.97 11.52 19.65
CA SER A 59 7.16 12.21 19.12
C SER A 59 7.00 12.69 17.67
N PHE A 60 5.92 12.32 16.98
CA PHE A 60 5.66 12.70 15.60
C PHE A 60 5.46 14.20 15.46
N THR A 61 6.11 14.78 14.44
CA THR A 61 5.96 16.20 14.09
C THR A 61 5.67 16.37 12.60
N CYS A 62 4.77 17.29 12.26
CA CYS A 62 4.53 17.75 10.89
C CYS A 62 4.78 19.26 10.86
N LEU A 63 5.59 19.73 9.92
CA LEU A 63 5.83 21.16 9.73
C LEU A 63 4.96 21.68 8.58
N ASN A 64 4.54 22.94 8.73
CA ASN A 64 3.66 23.65 7.80
C ASN A 64 2.27 23.01 7.62
N GLU A 65 1.75 22.32 8.62
CA GLU A 65 0.34 21.89 8.62
C GLU A 65 -0.59 23.01 9.11
N GLN A 66 -1.70 23.22 8.40
CA GLN A 66 -2.70 24.24 8.76
C GLN A 66 -3.39 23.95 10.10
N VAL A 67 -3.64 22.67 10.38
CA VAL A 67 -4.24 22.21 11.63
C VAL A 67 -3.24 21.33 12.35
N ASP A 68 -2.86 21.73 13.56
CA ASP A 68 -1.93 20.96 14.40
C ASP A 68 -2.43 19.53 14.63
N GLY A 69 -1.55 18.56 14.37
CA GLY A 69 -1.84 17.14 14.48
C GLY A 69 -2.65 16.54 13.32
N SER A 70 -2.90 17.30 12.25
CA SER A 70 -3.56 16.76 11.05
C SER A 70 -2.67 15.78 10.28
N GLY A 71 -1.37 16.01 10.24
CA GLY A 71 -0.37 15.12 9.66
C GLY A 71 -0.28 13.76 10.35
N LYS A 72 -0.72 13.63 11.60
CA LYS A 72 -0.82 12.31 12.27
C LYS A 72 -1.94 11.46 11.68
N LYS A 73 -3.04 12.08 11.26
CA LYS A 73 -4.26 11.41 10.79
C LYS A 73 -4.14 10.80 9.40
N VAL A 74 -3.13 11.22 8.62
CA VAL A 74 -2.88 10.64 7.29
C VAL A 74 -2.20 9.27 7.35
N PHE A 75 -1.57 8.92 8.48
CA PHE A 75 -1.00 7.59 8.73
C PHE A 75 -2.04 6.71 9.41
N ARG A 76 -2.65 5.80 8.64
CA ARG A 76 -3.70 4.91 9.13
C ARG A 76 -3.67 3.56 8.42
N ALA A 77 -4.59 2.68 8.79
CA ALA A 77 -4.77 1.39 8.13
C ALA A 77 -5.16 1.54 6.66
N TRP A 78 -4.71 0.60 5.83
CA TRP A 78 -4.97 0.55 4.40
C TRP A 78 -6.47 0.58 4.04
N ASP A 79 -7.31 -0.08 4.84
CA ASP A 79 -8.76 -0.15 4.63
C ASP A 79 -9.42 1.23 4.74
N LYS A 80 -8.80 2.15 5.51
CA LYS A 80 -9.28 3.51 5.72
C LYS A 80 -8.70 4.51 4.72
N ARG A 81 -7.89 4.08 3.74
CA ARG A 81 -7.21 5.00 2.79
C ARG A 81 -8.19 5.89 2.01
N MET A 82 -9.39 5.38 1.74
CA MET A 82 -10.44 6.09 0.99
C MET A 82 -11.22 7.12 1.82
N ASP A 83 -11.03 7.14 3.14
CA ASP A 83 -11.65 8.14 4.00
C ASP A 83 -11.02 9.51 3.76
N ARG A 84 -11.75 10.37 3.04
CA ARG A 84 -11.32 11.75 2.71
C ARG A 84 -11.68 12.77 3.80
N SER A 85 -12.30 12.35 4.91
CA SER A 85 -12.58 13.24 6.03
C SER A 85 -11.31 13.61 6.81
N GLN A 86 -10.28 12.76 6.73
CA GLN A 86 -8.99 12.95 7.38
C GLN A 86 -7.96 13.35 6.32
N PHE A 87 -7.44 14.56 6.41
CA PHE A 87 -6.40 15.08 5.54
C PHE A 87 -5.50 16.05 6.29
N VAL A 88 -4.33 16.30 5.72
CA VAL A 88 -3.45 17.42 6.09
C VAL A 88 -3.42 18.38 4.91
N GLU A 89 -3.54 19.66 5.22
CA GLU A 89 -3.41 20.77 4.29
C GLU A 89 -2.27 21.66 4.79
N SER A 90 -1.50 22.24 3.87
CA SER A 90 -0.45 23.18 4.23
C SER A 90 -1.01 24.57 4.56
N ASP A 91 -0.36 25.28 5.47
CA ASP A 91 -0.86 26.58 5.98
C ASP A 91 -0.48 27.77 5.10
N ALA A 92 0.81 27.85 4.70
CA ALA A 92 1.36 29.04 4.07
C ALA A 92 1.72 28.87 2.58
N ASP A 93 2.33 27.75 2.23
CA ASP A 93 2.83 27.45 0.88
C ASP A 93 2.63 25.96 0.55
N GLU A 94 3.07 25.51 -0.62
CA GLU A 94 2.90 24.11 -1.05
C GLU A 94 3.82 23.10 -0.32
N GLU A 95 4.69 23.54 0.57
CA GLU A 95 5.73 22.70 1.16
C GLU A 95 5.23 21.98 2.43
N LEU A 96 5.43 20.67 2.53
CA LEU A 96 5.10 19.90 3.75
C LEU A 96 6.28 19.02 4.17
N LEU A 97 6.52 18.92 5.48
CA LEU A 97 7.56 18.05 6.03
C LEU A 97 7.00 17.20 7.17
N PHE A 98 7.02 15.89 6.97
CA PHE A 98 6.62 14.90 7.99
C PHE A 98 7.86 14.30 8.62
N ASN A 99 7.95 14.34 9.94
CA ASN A 99 8.97 13.67 10.72
C ASN A 99 8.31 12.50 11.46
N VAL A 100 8.59 11.29 10.97
CA VAL A 100 7.94 10.05 11.38
C VAL A 100 8.93 9.21 12.20
N PRO A 101 8.91 9.32 13.53
CA PRO A 101 9.66 8.43 14.41
C PRO A 101 8.98 7.06 14.48
N PHE A 102 9.78 6.01 14.54
CA PHE A 102 9.32 4.65 14.81
C PHE A 102 9.72 4.23 16.23
N SER A 103 8.88 3.41 16.86
CA SER A 103 9.12 2.76 18.14
C SER A 103 10.26 1.73 18.13
N GLY A 104 10.82 1.44 16.96
CA GLY A 104 11.95 0.55 16.77
C GLY A 104 12.46 0.62 15.34
N VAL A 105 13.38 -0.28 15.00
CA VAL A 105 14.00 -0.32 13.69
C VAL A 105 13.03 -0.93 12.69
N VAL A 106 12.81 -0.25 11.56
CA VAL A 106 12.00 -0.76 10.44
C VAL A 106 12.81 -0.87 9.16
N LYS A 107 12.43 -1.86 8.34
CA LYS A 107 12.90 -2.06 6.96
C LYS A 107 11.80 -1.61 6.01
N LEU A 108 11.98 -0.49 5.31
CA LEU A 108 10.99 0.00 4.34
C LEU A 108 11.21 -0.62 2.95
N LYS A 109 10.12 -1.04 2.33
CA LYS A 109 10.09 -1.62 0.98
C LYS A 109 9.39 -0.71 -0.02
N ARG A 110 8.22 -0.20 0.33
CA ARG A 110 7.38 0.60 -0.56
C ARG A 110 6.68 1.70 0.24
N MET A 111 6.32 2.78 -0.43
CA MET A 111 5.49 3.86 0.09
C MET A 111 4.34 4.12 -0.86
N VAL A 112 3.15 4.38 -0.34
CA VAL A 112 1.99 4.87 -1.10
C VAL A 112 1.61 6.24 -0.55
N LEU A 113 1.22 7.14 -1.43
CA LEU A 113 0.74 8.47 -1.07
C LEU A 113 -0.48 8.81 -1.91
N ILE A 114 -1.55 9.28 -1.25
CA ILE A 114 -2.77 9.76 -1.89
C ILE A 114 -2.91 11.25 -1.58
N GLY A 115 -2.84 12.10 -2.60
CA GLY A 115 -3.07 13.54 -2.47
C GLY A 115 -4.28 14.06 -3.25
N GLY A 116 -5.13 13.16 -3.74
CA GLY A 116 -6.36 13.50 -4.44
C GLY A 116 -6.15 13.83 -5.93
N CYS A 117 -7.23 14.30 -6.57
CA CYS A 117 -7.26 14.58 -8.01
C CYS A 117 -7.06 16.06 -8.40
N THR A 118 -6.95 16.95 -7.41
CA THR A 118 -6.84 18.40 -7.62
C THR A 118 -5.39 18.86 -7.83
N GLU A 119 -5.20 20.12 -8.21
CA GLU A 119 -3.88 20.76 -8.36
C GLU A 119 -3.11 20.87 -7.02
N ARG A 120 -3.81 20.73 -5.89
CA ARG A 120 -3.23 20.64 -4.53
C ARG A 120 -2.48 19.33 -4.25
N ARG A 121 -2.50 18.35 -5.15
CA ARG A 121 -1.80 17.07 -4.96
C ARG A 121 -0.28 17.31 -5.00
N PRO A 122 0.52 16.72 -4.09
CA PRO A 122 1.97 16.73 -4.22
C PRO A 122 2.43 16.01 -5.49
N THR A 123 3.42 16.57 -6.17
CA THR A 123 4.01 16.01 -7.40
C THR A 123 5.42 15.49 -7.20
N TYR A 124 6.00 15.77 -6.04
CA TYR A 124 7.35 15.33 -5.72
C TYR A 124 7.49 14.99 -4.24
N ALA A 125 8.26 13.94 -3.95
CA ALA A 125 8.61 13.56 -2.60
C ALA A 125 10.10 13.29 -2.49
N ARG A 126 10.70 13.72 -1.38
CA ARG A 126 12.06 13.40 -0.97
C ARG A 126 12.02 12.66 0.35
N LEU A 127 12.81 11.61 0.46
CA LEU A 127 12.92 10.82 1.68
C LEU A 127 14.30 10.94 2.30
N PHE A 128 14.30 11.16 3.61
CA PHE A 128 15.49 11.19 4.44
C PHE A 128 15.35 10.18 5.57
N LYS A 129 16.47 9.61 5.99
CA LYS A 129 16.54 8.54 6.98
C LYS A 129 17.37 9.01 8.18
N ASN A 130 16.91 8.66 9.38
CA ASN A 130 17.60 8.82 10.66
C ASN A 130 18.07 10.27 10.92
N ARG A 131 17.25 11.24 10.52
CA ARG A 131 17.40 12.66 10.84
C ARG A 131 16.23 13.09 11.73
N PRO A 132 16.37 12.99 13.06
CA PRO A 132 15.29 13.38 13.96
C PRO A 132 15.06 14.89 13.89
N ASN A 133 13.79 15.32 13.97
CA ASN A 133 13.40 16.74 14.01
C ASN A 133 13.94 17.57 12.84
N MET A 134 13.91 17.00 11.64
CA MET A 134 14.39 17.67 10.43
C MET A 134 13.59 18.96 10.20
N SER A 135 14.29 20.05 9.91
CA SER A 135 13.69 21.34 9.51
C SER A 135 13.79 21.56 7.99
N PHE A 136 13.10 22.59 7.48
CA PHE A 136 13.17 22.97 6.06
C PHE A 136 14.58 23.35 5.61
N ASP A 137 15.39 23.94 6.48
CA ASP A 137 16.79 24.30 6.16
C ASP A 137 17.64 23.07 5.81
N GLU A 138 17.34 21.92 6.43
CA GLU A 138 18.06 20.67 6.23
C GLU A 138 17.60 19.92 4.97
N THR A 139 16.46 20.31 4.37
CA THR A 139 15.90 19.67 3.17
C THR A 139 16.75 19.91 1.92
N GLY A 140 17.60 20.94 1.91
CA GLY A 140 18.60 21.18 0.86
C GLY A 140 19.75 20.18 0.83
N GLY A 141 19.89 19.34 1.87
CA GLY A 141 20.87 18.26 1.89
C GLY A 141 20.51 17.11 0.95
N SER A 142 21.44 16.18 0.71
CA SER A 142 21.21 15.05 -0.20
C SER A 142 20.11 14.10 0.32
N PRO A 143 18.98 13.96 -0.39
CA PRO A 143 17.97 12.98 -0.06
C PRO A 143 18.44 11.56 -0.36
N LEU A 144 17.90 10.59 0.37
CA LEU A 144 18.28 9.19 0.20
C LEU A 144 17.66 8.59 -1.07
N GLN A 145 16.43 9.02 -1.36
CA GLN A 145 15.66 8.70 -2.55
C GLN A 145 14.63 9.81 -2.80
N GLU A 146 14.34 10.06 -4.07
CA GLU A 146 13.35 11.04 -4.53
C GLU A 146 12.38 10.38 -5.50
N PHE A 147 11.16 10.89 -5.56
CA PHE A 147 10.09 10.37 -6.40
C PHE A 147 9.32 11.49 -7.09
N GLU A 148 9.06 11.31 -8.38
CA GLU A 148 8.00 12.03 -9.08
C GLU A 148 6.68 11.31 -8.84
N LEU A 149 5.79 11.99 -8.14
CA LEU A 149 4.50 11.44 -7.73
C LEU A 149 3.49 11.59 -8.88
N LYS A 150 2.91 10.47 -9.28
CA LYS A 150 1.84 10.40 -10.26
C LYS A 150 0.50 10.73 -9.60
N LEU A 151 -0.48 11.08 -10.44
CA LEU A 151 -1.86 11.16 -10.01
C LEU A 151 -2.32 9.77 -9.58
N ASP A 152 -2.68 9.64 -8.30
CA ASP A 152 -3.24 8.44 -7.71
C ASP A 152 -4.29 8.84 -6.67
N THR A 153 -5.53 8.47 -6.94
CA THR A 153 -6.69 8.76 -6.07
C THR A 153 -6.98 7.64 -5.09
N ASP A 154 -6.49 6.43 -5.38
CA ASP A 154 -6.92 5.19 -4.76
C ASP A 154 -5.78 4.45 -4.05
N GLY A 155 -4.55 4.96 -4.19
CA GLY A 155 -3.35 4.40 -3.59
C GLY A 155 -2.79 3.21 -4.36
N GLN A 156 -3.17 3.03 -5.62
CA GLN A 156 -2.82 1.86 -6.44
C GLN A 156 -1.36 1.89 -6.95
N VAL A 157 -0.67 3.02 -6.81
CA VAL A 157 0.70 3.21 -7.30
C VAL A 157 1.69 3.20 -6.13
N PRO A 158 2.22 2.02 -5.74
CA PRO A 158 3.28 1.94 -4.75
C PRO A 158 4.62 2.39 -5.33
N TYR A 159 5.30 3.27 -4.60
CA TYR A 159 6.65 3.74 -4.90
C TYR A 159 7.68 2.83 -4.22
N PRO A 160 8.47 2.04 -5.00
CA PRO A 160 9.46 1.14 -4.44
C PRO A 160 10.67 1.88 -3.86
N LEU A 161 11.04 1.51 -2.65
CA LEU A 161 12.19 2.00 -1.93
C LEU A 161 13.38 1.06 -2.11
N ARG A 162 14.59 1.63 -2.14
CA ARG A 162 15.82 0.84 -2.15
C ARG A 162 16.03 0.21 -0.77
N VAL A 163 15.51 -1.00 -0.57
CA VAL A 163 15.54 -1.74 0.71
C VAL A 163 16.93 -1.72 1.37
N ALA A 164 18.01 -1.86 0.58
CA ALA A 164 19.39 -1.82 1.09
C ALA A 164 19.75 -0.50 1.81
N ARG A 165 19.14 0.63 1.41
CA ARG A 165 19.32 1.94 2.05
C ARG A 165 18.35 2.17 3.21
N PHE A 166 17.15 1.61 3.09
CA PHE A 166 16.06 1.75 4.07
C PHE A 166 15.90 0.52 4.99
N SER A 167 17.00 -0.18 5.29
CA SER A 167 16.96 -1.42 6.09
C SER A 167 17.02 -1.22 7.62
N ASP A 168 17.31 0.00 8.07
CA ASP A 168 17.60 0.32 9.47
C ASP A 168 17.05 1.72 9.81
N VAL A 169 15.75 1.90 9.58
CA VAL A 169 15.08 3.20 9.72
C VAL A 169 14.49 3.30 11.12
N ASN A 170 14.92 4.29 11.89
CA ASN A 170 14.32 4.67 13.18
C ASN A 170 13.50 5.95 13.07
N HIS A 171 13.92 6.83 12.16
CA HIS A 171 13.23 8.08 11.86
C HIS A 171 13.17 8.26 10.34
N LEU A 172 11.99 8.50 9.82
CA LEU A 172 11.77 8.79 8.40
C LEU A 172 11.28 10.22 8.28
N SER A 173 11.98 11.03 7.50
CA SER A 173 11.50 12.36 7.14
C SER A 173 11.02 12.34 5.69
N ILE A 174 9.77 12.75 5.48
CA ILE A 174 9.11 12.81 4.16
C ILE A 174 8.90 14.28 3.84
N HIS A 175 9.59 14.76 2.82
CA HIS A 175 9.50 16.14 2.37
C HIS A 175 8.76 16.23 1.05
N LEU A 176 7.72 17.06 0.99
CA LEU A 176 6.93 17.35 -0.19
C LEU A 176 7.15 18.81 -0.58
N PRO A 177 8.10 19.11 -1.49
CA PRO A 177 8.46 20.49 -1.81
C PRO A 177 7.54 21.17 -2.83
N ARG A 178 6.73 20.40 -3.57
CA ARG A 178 5.89 20.96 -4.64
C ARG A 178 4.64 20.15 -4.93
N ASN A 179 3.62 20.83 -5.42
CA ASN A 179 2.35 20.26 -5.87
C ASN A 179 2.15 20.42 -7.39
N ALA A 180 0.90 20.28 -7.86
CA ALA A 180 0.56 20.33 -9.27
C ALA A 180 0.16 21.73 -9.78
N GLY A 181 0.40 22.79 -9.00
CA GLY A 181 0.23 24.18 -9.40
C GLY A 181 -0.66 25.03 -8.48
N SER A 182 -0.97 24.56 -7.27
CA SER A 182 -1.77 25.31 -6.29
C SER A 182 -0.89 25.96 -5.22
N GLU A 183 -1.43 26.90 -4.45
CA GLU A 183 -0.71 27.55 -3.34
C GLU A 183 -0.56 26.64 -2.12
N THR A 184 -1.44 25.65 -1.97
CA THR A 184 -1.47 24.75 -0.81
C THR A 184 -1.41 23.30 -1.26
N THR A 185 -0.81 22.43 -0.46
CA THR A 185 -0.72 20.99 -0.70
C THR A 185 -1.65 20.23 0.22
N ILE A 186 -2.38 19.26 -0.32
CA ILE A 186 -3.24 18.35 0.45
C ILE A 186 -2.76 16.91 0.31
N VAL A 187 -2.68 16.22 1.45
CA VAL A 187 -2.45 14.79 1.52
C VAL A 187 -3.56 14.13 2.31
N TYR A 188 -4.16 13.09 1.74
CA TYR A 188 -5.23 12.32 2.37
C TYR A 188 -4.69 11.08 3.09
N TYR A 189 -3.66 10.43 2.54
CA TYR A 189 -3.15 9.17 3.08
C TYR A 189 -1.68 8.96 2.75
N ILE A 190 -0.92 8.44 3.72
CA ILE A 190 0.43 7.94 3.53
C ILE A 190 0.50 6.53 4.09
N GLY A 191 0.82 5.56 3.24
CA GLY A 191 1.01 4.15 3.59
C GLY A 191 2.48 3.76 3.49
N LEU A 192 2.99 3.07 4.51
CA LEU A 192 4.35 2.53 4.53
C LEU A 192 4.30 1.00 4.58
N ASP A 193 4.93 0.36 3.59
CA ASP A 193 5.09 -1.10 3.51
C ASP A 193 6.53 -1.50 3.83
N GLY A 194 6.65 -2.55 4.64
CA GLY A 194 7.92 -3.09 5.08
C GLY A 194 7.78 -3.99 6.30
N TYR A 195 8.87 -4.17 7.04
CA TYR A 195 8.89 -5.02 8.22
C TYR A 195 9.43 -4.29 9.43
N TYR A 196 8.78 -4.49 10.57
CA TYR A 196 9.34 -4.13 11.86
C TYR A 196 10.41 -5.15 12.23
N VAL A 197 11.62 -4.68 12.52
CA VAL A 197 12.75 -5.54 12.88
C VAL A 197 12.75 -5.80 14.37
N GLY A 198 12.53 -4.76 15.19
CA GLY A 198 12.58 -4.88 16.64
C GLY A 198 13.01 -3.57 17.31
N PRO A 199 12.89 -3.49 18.65
CA PRO A 199 13.40 -2.36 19.42
C PRO A 199 14.93 -2.32 19.35
N GLN A 200 15.49 -1.11 19.32
CA GLN A 200 16.94 -0.92 19.33
C GLN A 200 17.46 -1.02 20.77
N ARG A 201 18.08 -2.15 21.15
CA ARG A 201 18.83 -2.26 22.42
C ARG A 201 20.32 -2.11 22.12
N GLY A 202 20.96 -1.06 22.65
CA GLY A 202 22.42 -0.89 22.56
C GLY A 202 22.97 -0.67 21.15
N GLY A 203 22.18 -0.08 20.23
CA GLY A 203 22.63 0.26 18.88
C GLY A 203 22.52 -0.88 17.85
N THR A 204 22.19 -2.10 18.27
CA THR A 204 21.97 -3.24 17.37
C THR A 204 20.47 -3.55 17.25
N PRO A 205 19.90 -3.65 16.02
CA PRO A 205 18.54 -4.14 15.85
C PRO A 205 18.43 -5.57 16.38
N VAL A 206 17.51 -5.84 17.31
CA VAL A 206 17.18 -7.21 17.69
C VAL A 206 16.35 -7.79 16.55
N VAL A 207 16.96 -8.54 15.65
CA VAL A 207 16.26 -9.21 14.55
C VAL A 207 15.43 -10.34 15.14
N VAL A 208 14.11 -10.16 15.24
CA VAL A 208 13.18 -11.27 15.51
C VAL A 208 12.90 -11.99 14.19
N ASP A 209 13.89 -12.75 13.69
CA ASP A 209 13.63 -13.67 12.57
C ASP A 209 12.63 -14.72 13.05
N ALA A 210 11.40 -14.64 12.56
CA ALA A 210 10.42 -15.72 12.65
C ALA A 210 10.92 -16.88 11.78
N VAL A 211 11.89 -17.64 12.30
CA VAL A 211 12.18 -18.97 11.80
C VAL A 211 10.97 -19.80 12.18
N TYR A 212 10.03 -19.96 11.24
CA TYR A 212 9.07 -21.04 11.33
C TYR A 212 9.88 -22.32 11.12
N GLU A 213 10.38 -22.88 12.22
CA GLU A 213 11.06 -24.16 12.24
C GLU A 213 10.08 -25.25 11.84
N ALA A 214 9.86 -25.44 10.54
CA ALA A 214 9.44 -26.74 10.04
C ALA A 214 10.67 -27.66 10.11
N ARG A 215 11.08 -28.02 11.34
CA ARG A 215 11.86 -29.25 11.52
C ARG A 215 10.86 -30.37 11.28
N PRO A 216 11.05 -31.24 10.28
CA PRO A 216 10.29 -32.48 10.22
C PRO A 216 10.59 -33.23 11.53
N MET A 217 9.57 -33.41 12.36
CA MET A 217 9.69 -34.17 13.60
C MET A 217 9.66 -35.66 13.19
N PRO A 218 10.79 -36.39 13.20
CA PRO A 218 10.87 -37.73 12.60
C PRO A 218 10.17 -38.82 13.42
N GLU A 219 9.48 -38.46 14.51
CA GLU A 219 8.97 -39.40 15.50
C GLU A 219 7.53 -39.88 15.27
N ASP A 220 6.82 -39.41 14.23
CA ASP A 220 5.41 -39.76 14.02
C ASP A 220 5.11 -40.65 12.80
N HIS A 221 6.13 -41.33 12.27
CA HIS A 221 5.93 -42.45 11.34
C HIS A 221 6.30 -43.77 12.03
N LYS A 222 5.41 -44.27 12.90
CA LYS A 222 5.44 -45.68 13.31
C LYS A 222 4.94 -46.52 12.14
N ILE A 223 5.88 -47.12 11.42
CA ILE A 223 5.57 -48.20 10.49
C ILE A 223 5.39 -49.45 11.37
N ASP A 224 4.15 -49.84 11.63
CA ASP A 224 3.87 -51.15 12.23
C ASP A 224 4.28 -52.23 11.22
N ASN A 225 5.46 -52.80 11.45
CA ASN A 225 5.93 -53.99 10.76
C ASN A 225 5.06 -55.16 11.22
N LEU A 226 4.04 -55.49 10.42
CA LEU A 226 3.29 -56.74 10.55
C LEU A 226 4.23 -57.91 10.23
N GLU A 227 4.75 -58.54 11.27
CA GLU A 227 5.45 -59.83 11.19
C GLU A 227 4.54 -60.88 10.55
N HIS A 228 4.87 -61.30 9.32
CA HIS A 228 4.30 -62.49 8.72
C HIS A 228 4.89 -63.72 9.43
N GLN A 229 4.17 -64.28 10.39
CA GLN A 229 4.47 -65.61 10.91
C GLN A 229 4.13 -66.66 9.85
N ASN A 230 5.17 -67.23 9.23
CA ASN A 230 5.08 -68.49 8.51
C ASN A 230 4.72 -69.60 9.50
N GLN A 231 3.45 -70.00 9.55
CA GLN A 231 3.04 -71.24 10.18
C GLN A 231 3.23 -72.42 9.21
N LEU A 232 4.14 -73.30 9.61
CA LEU A 232 4.39 -74.63 9.10
C LEU A 232 3.12 -75.49 9.25
N ILE A 233 2.64 -76.11 8.16
CA ILE A 233 1.67 -77.21 8.22
C ILE A 233 2.36 -78.49 7.74
N MET A 234 2.10 -79.56 8.49
CA MET A 234 2.67 -80.91 8.46
C MET A 234 2.70 -81.59 7.09
#